data_AF-A0A5M1Q4H2-F1
#
_entry.id   AF-A0A5M1Q4H2-F1
#
_cell.length_a   1.000
_cell.length_b   1.000
_cell.length_c   1.000
_cell.angle_alpha   90.00
_cell.angle_beta   90.00
_cell.angle_gamma   90.00
#
_symmetry.space_group_name_H-M   'P 1'
#
loop_
_entity.id
_entity.type
_entity.pdbx_description
1 polymer ?
#
loop_
_entity_poly.entity_id
_entity_poly.type
_entity_poly.pdbx_seq_one_letter_code
_entity_poly.pdbx_strand_id
1 'polypeptide(L)' 'MAERIFRKKTIFGNSEIFIDDRTKMIANPAFRQRIALIETGCEKMTDYIEELKLKGYEEVTR' A
#
# COMPACT_ATOMS: atom_id res chain seq x y z
N MET A 1 -3.09 4.34 -15.91
CA MET A 1 -2.63 4.79 -14.57
C MET A 1 -2.33 3.54 -13.78
N ALA A 2 -1.09 3.36 -13.29
CA ALA A 2 -0.66 2.14 -12.60
C ALA A 2 -0.64 2.40 -11.08
N GLU A 3 -1.79 2.81 -10.54
CA GLU A 3 -1.98 2.89 -9.10
C GLU A 3 -2.59 1.56 -8.64
N ARG A 4 -1.93 0.91 -7.68
CA ARG A 4 -2.41 -0.30 -7.04
C ARG A 4 -3.01 0.08 -5.70
N ILE A 5 -4.20 -0.44 -5.41
CA ILE A 5 -4.89 -0.18 -4.15
C ILE A 5 -4.88 -1.49 -3.36
N PHE A 6 -4.49 -1.41 -2.10
CA PHE A 6 -4.47 -2.53 -1.17
C PHE A 6 -5.44 -2.23 -0.04
N ARG A 7 -6.39 -3.12 0.22
CA ARG A 7 -7.42 -2.90 1.23
C ARG A 7 -7.43 -4.02 2.26
N LYS A 8 -7.60 -3.66 3.53
CA LYS A 8 -7.78 -4.58 4.65
C LYS A 8 -8.97 -4.13 5.48
N LYS A 9 -9.86 -5.05 5.82
CA LYS A 9 -10.95 -4.79 6.78
C LYS A 9 -10.39 -4.85 8.20
N THR A 10 -10.51 -3.76 8.94
CA THR A 10 -10.08 -3.67 10.35
C THR A 10 -11.28 -3.37 11.25
N ILE A 11 -11.11 -3.48 12.57
CA ILE A 11 -12.15 -3.13 13.54
C ILE A 11 -12.56 -1.65 13.49
N PHE A 12 -11.69 -0.77 12.98
CA PHE A 12 -11.93 0.68 12.85
C PHE A 12 -12.49 1.07 11.49
N GLY A 13 -12.67 0.11 10.57
CA GLY A 13 -13.12 0.36 9.19
C GLY A 13 -12.17 -0.20 8.14
N ASN A 14 -12.35 0.25 6.91
CA ASN A 14 -11.47 -0.15 5.80
C ASN A 14 -10.15 0.61 5.89
N SER A 15 -9.05 -0.13 6.00
CA SER A 15 -7.71 0.42 5.83
C SER A 15 -7.32 0.25 4.36
N GLU A 16 -6.95 1.34 3.71
CA GLU A 16 -6.54 1.34 2.31
C GLU A 16 -5.12 1.89 2.19
N ILE A 17 -4.33 1.28 1.32
CA ILE A 17 -2.96 1.66 1.00
C ILE A 17 -2.89 1.79 -0.51
N PHE A 18 -2.49 2.97 -0.96
CA PHE A 18 -2.38 3.32 -2.37
C PHE A 18 -0.91 3.30 -2.72
N ILE A 19 -0.59 2.64 -3.82
CA ILE A 19 0.77 2.47 -4.26
C ILE A 19 0.85 2.93 -5.70
N ASP A 20 1.61 3.99 -5.94
CA ASP A 20 1.89 4.47 -7.28
C ASP A 20 3.16 3.80 -7.81
N ASP A 21 3.01 2.95 -8.84
CA ASP A 21 4.14 2.18 -9.35
C ASP A 21 5.18 3.04 -10.09
N ARG A 22 4.78 4.22 -10.60
CA ARG A 22 5.69 5.10 -11.36
C ARG A 22 6.59 5.91 -10.44
N THR A 23 6.01 6.46 -9.39
CA THR A 23 6.69 7.34 -8.42
C THR A 23 7.22 6.58 -7.22
N LYS A 24 6.86 5.29 -7.08
CA LYS A 24 7.19 4.45 -5.91
C LYS A 24 6.74 5.09 -4.59
N MET A 25 5.61 5.80 -4.65
CA MET A 25 4.99 6.46 -3.51
C MET A 25 3.90 5.58 -2.92
N ILE A 26 3.89 5.50 -1.59
CA ILE A 26 2.87 4.80 -0.82
C ILE A 26 2.07 5.85 -0.06
N ALA A 27 0.75 5.83 -0.21
CA ALA A 27 -0.15 6.71 0.49
C ALA A 27 -1.11 5.89 1.36
N ASN A 28 -1.25 6.30 2.62
CA ASN A 28 -2.23 5.73 3.54
C ASN A 28 -3.22 6.84 3.95
N PRO A 29 -4.40 6.92 3.31
CA PRO A 29 -5.37 7.97 3.60
C PRO A 29 -5.95 7.88 5.02
N ALA A 30 -5.96 6.71 5.67
CA ALA A 30 -6.43 6.60 7.05
C ALA A 30 -5.57 7.43 8.01
N PHE A 31 -4.27 7.58 7.71
CA PHE A 31 -3.35 8.39 8.49
C PHE A 31 -2.95 9.71 7.81
N ARG A 32 -3.50 10.00 6.62
CA ARG A 32 -3.07 11.12 5.74
C ARG A 32 -1.56 11.16 5.53
N GLN A 33 -0.92 9.99 5.51
CA GLN A 33 0.52 9.86 5.35
C GLN A 33 0.86 9.46 3.90
N ARG A 34 1.98 9.99 3.41
CA ARG A 34 2.60 9.60 2.15
C ARG A 34 4.09 9.40 2.42
N ILE A 35 4.60 8.24 2.06
CA ILE A 35 6.00 7.86 2.24
C ILE A 35 6.53 7.26 0.95
N ALA A 36 7.83 7.41 0.70
CA ALA A 36 8.46 6.71 -0.41
C ALA A 36 8.66 5.22 -0.05
N LEU A 37 8.63 4.34 -1.05
CA LEU A 37 8.91 2.90 -0.87
C LEU A 37 10.24 2.66 -0.12
N ILE A 38 11.27 3.47 -0.39
CA ILE A 38 12.57 3.33 0.29
C ILE A 38 12.47 3.57 1.81
N GLU A 39 11.51 4.37 2.27
CA GLU A 39 11.30 4.63 3.69
C GLU A 39 10.63 3.46 4.41
N THR A 40 10.03 2.51 3.68
CA THR A 40 9.53 1.27 4.29
C THR A 40 10.64 0.25 4.53
N GLY A 41 11.85 0.50 4.04
CA GLY A 41 12.95 -0.46 4.06
C GLY A 41 12.89 -1.51 2.95
N CYS A 42 11.92 -1.42 2.04
CA CYS A 42 11.81 -2.32 0.89
C CYS A 42 12.57 -1.73 -0.30
N GLU A 43 13.48 -2.50 -0.90
CA GLU A 43 14.18 -2.08 -2.13
C GLU A 43 13.29 -2.22 -3.38
N LYS A 44 12.39 -3.21 -3.38
CA LYS A 44 11.49 -3.48 -4.51
C LYS A 44 10.04 -3.40 -4.09
N MET A 45 9.22 -3.00 -5.06
CA MET A 45 7.77 -2.92 -4.86
C MET A 45 7.15 -4.28 -4.57
N THR A 46 7.68 -5.35 -5.16
CA THR A 46 7.20 -6.72 -4.97
C THR A 46 7.31 -7.14 -3.51
N ASP A 47 8.45 -6.89 -2.86
CA ASP A 47 8.65 -7.20 -1.44
C ASP A 47 7.63 -6.49 -0.56
N TYR A 48 7.37 -5.20 -0.82
CA TYR A 48 6.36 -4.44 -0.08
C TYR A 48 4.94 -4.98 -0.32
N ILE A 49 4.61 -5.38 -1.55
CA ILE A 49 3.32 -5.99 -1.88
C ILE A 49 3.15 -7.34 -1.17
N GLU A 50 4.21 -8.15 -1.10
CA GLU A 50 4.19 -9.41 -0.35
C GLU A 50 4.01 -9.16 1.15
N GLU A 51 4.70 -8.17 1.72
CA GLU A 51 4.49 -7.74 3.10
C GLU A 51 3.04 -7.31 3.37
N LEU A 52 2.42 -6.57 2.44
CA LEU A 52 1.02 -6.16 2.56
C LEU A 52 0.09 -7.37 2.57
N LYS A 53 0.30 -8.35 1.68
CA LYS A 53 -0.46 -9.60 1.65
C LYS A 53 -0.29 -10.40 2.94
N LEU A 54 0.94 -10.50 3.47
CA LEU A 54 1.22 -11.14 4.75
C LEU A 54 0.52 -10.42 5.92
N LYS A 55 0.39 -9.09 5.84
CA LYS A 55 -0.38 -8.27 6.80
C LYS A 55 -1.90 -8.38 6.59
N GLY A 56 -2.37 -9.14 5.60
CA GLY A 56 -3.79 -9.36 5.31
C GLY A 56 -4.45 -8.25 4.49
N TYR A 57 -3.67 -7.51 3.70
CA TYR A 57 -4.20 -6.60 2.68
C TYR A 57 -4.42 -7.35 1.37
N GLU A 58 -5.53 -7.03 0.70
CA GLU A 58 -5.90 -7.59 -0.60
C GLU A 58 -5.77 -6.52 -1.67
N GLU A 59 -5.21 -6.88 -2.83
CA GLU A 59 -5.12 -5.96 -3.98
C GLU A 59 -6.52 -5.79 -4.58
N VAL A 60 -7.00 -4.56 -4.64
CA VAL A 60 -8.25 -4.16 -5.29
C VAL A 60 -7.91 -3.41 -6.57
N THR A 61 -8.27 -4.00 -7.69
CA THR A 61 -8.16 -3.37 -9.01
C THR A 61 -9.42 -2.52 -9.25
N ARG A 62 -9.26 -1.25 -9.64
CA ARG A 62 -10.37 -0.34 -9.98
C ARG A 62 -10.38 -0.03 -11.47
#